data_AF-A0A9W4WBX5-F1
#
_entry.id   AF-A0A9W4WBX5-F1
#
_cell.length_a   1.000
_cell.length_b   1.000
_cell.length_c   1.000
_cell.angle_alpha   90.00
_cell.angle_beta   90.00
_cell.angle_gamma   90.00
#
_symmetry.space_group_name_H-M   'P 1'
#
loop_
_entity.id
_entity.type
_entity.pdbx_description
1 polymer ?
#
loop_
_entity_poly.entity_id
_entity_poly.type
_entity_poly.pdbx_seq_one_letter_code
_entity_poly.pdbx_strand_id
1 'polypeptide(L)'
;MPVSPWFYTNMPGYNKNWLWRGDDMWHDWYVQIISWNDYAESHYIAPVYSHALKAFDVGKAPFNYANNRPHDGWRLTLPFWIDFYKTGRATITQEGIVTWYRTSPASACSDGGTVGNTASQLQMEFAPEAVMQDKIFFSAVLGATAQVTVTLGGETFSPGWSSIPDGDVGVYHGSISFKGSGGNVIARIDGTAIGASSCNNGRTNWNPWVGSALVPGPVSITTPRPRGEQGCVKGTGAEGFTELCEFNCKYDYCLVSSCVCTAVGVPNKKPTALEVDSLPARGRSKYYMELCSSACNLGYCPEQYCSPTLEPMVVSNLSEFLPPACRAGTGRVGHESLAGLCSYACKFGFCPIHACHCTEEGGLIEPPPRVKGVSGKPVGNHNDEKLCAFACSRAWCPADACESVHATEDNDNDNDEEPETNPS
;
A
#
# COMPACT_ATOMS: atom_id res chain seq x y z
N MET A 1 14.35 -0.66 -0.89
CA MET A 1 12.99 -0.38 -0.41
C MET A 1 12.49 -1.63 0.31
N PRO A 2 11.87 -1.49 1.50
CA PRO A 2 11.11 -2.56 2.12
C PRO A 2 9.81 -2.83 1.38
N VAL A 3 9.29 -4.05 1.52
CA VAL A 3 7.95 -4.45 1.11
C VAL A 3 7.28 -5.24 2.21
N SER A 4 5.96 -5.26 2.22
CA SER A 4 5.12 -6.19 2.97
C SER A 4 4.12 -6.84 2.00
N PRO A 5 3.82 -8.14 2.11
CA PRO A 5 2.84 -8.78 1.22
C PRO A 5 1.40 -8.29 1.48
N TRP A 6 1.15 -7.79 2.68
CA TRP A 6 -0.14 -7.32 3.18
C TRP A 6 0.08 -6.39 4.37
N PHE A 7 -0.97 -5.79 4.91
CA PHE A 7 -0.96 -5.22 6.25
C PHE A 7 -2.37 -5.22 6.86
N TYR A 8 -2.54 -5.80 8.04
CA TYR A 8 -3.76 -5.67 8.85
C TYR A 8 -3.48 -5.96 10.32
N THR A 9 -3.95 -5.08 11.19
CA THR A 9 -3.87 -5.23 12.64
C THR A 9 -5.17 -4.83 13.31
N ASN A 10 -5.61 -5.60 14.32
CA ASN A 10 -6.68 -5.23 15.25
C ASN A 10 -6.24 -5.68 16.65
N MET A 11 -5.44 -4.82 17.26
CA MET A 11 -4.75 -4.99 18.54
C MET A 11 -5.04 -3.78 19.46
N PRO A 12 -6.27 -3.66 20.02
CA PRO A 12 -6.66 -2.53 20.86
C PRO A 12 -5.75 -2.30 22.08
N GLY A 13 -5.11 -3.35 22.59
CA GLY A 13 -4.11 -3.25 23.66
C GLY A 13 -2.87 -2.44 23.32
N TYR A 14 -2.56 -2.28 22.02
CA TYR A 14 -1.50 -1.41 21.49
C TYR A 14 -2.06 -0.17 20.78
N ASN A 15 -3.36 0.11 20.92
CA ASN A 15 -4.08 1.16 20.18
C ASN A 15 -4.02 1.00 18.64
N LYS A 16 -3.87 -0.23 18.12
CA LYS A 16 -3.81 -0.49 16.67
C LYS A 16 -5.10 -1.12 16.16
N ASN A 17 -5.71 -0.55 15.11
CA ASN A 17 -6.88 -1.12 14.43
C ASN A 17 -7.04 -0.58 13.00
N TRP A 18 -6.09 -0.91 12.11
CA TRP A 18 -6.11 -0.43 10.73
C TRP A 18 -5.54 -1.44 9.73
N LEU A 19 -5.69 -1.11 8.46
CA LEU A 19 -5.07 -1.81 7.33
C LEU A 19 -4.46 -0.82 6.32
N TRP A 20 -3.52 -1.31 5.52
CA TRP A 20 -3.02 -0.62 4.33
C TRP A 20 -3.20 -1.53 3.12
N ARG A 21 -3.37 -0.93 1.93
CA ARG A 21 -3.65 -1.69 0.69
C ARG A 21 -2.42 -2.47 0.23
N GLY A 22 -2.38 -3.75 0.58
CA GLY A 22 -1.36 -4.71 0.11
C GLY A 22 -1.71 -5.46 -1.18
N ASP A 23 -2.99 -5.40 -1.62
CA ASP A 23 -3.60 -6.06 -2.79
C ASP A 23 -2.61 -6.61 -3.84
N ASP A 24 -1.91 -5.73 -4.56
CA ASP A 24 -1.04 -6.06 -5.69
C ASP A 24 0.49 -5.98 -5.32
N MET A 25 0.83 -5.47 -4.13
CA MET A 25 2.18 -4.96 -3.78
C MET A 25 3.26 -6.04 -3.63
N TRP A 26 2.89 -7.30 -3.36
CA TRP A 26 3.86 -8.40 -3.26
C TRP A 26 4.51 -8.79 -4.61
N HIS A 27 3.94 -8.34 -5.73
CA HIS A 27 4.47 -8.59 -7.06
C HIS A 27 5.64 -7.66 -7.44
N ASP A 28 5.66 -6.44 -6.89
CA ASP A 28 6.71 -5.47 -7.19
C ASP A 28 8.09 -5.95 -6.72
N TRP A 29 9.16 -5.36 -7.24
CA TRP A 29 10.52 -5.76 -6.86
C TRP A 29 11.01 -5.04 -5.59
N TYR A 30 11.73 -5.76 -4.73
CA TYR A 30 12.15 -5.27 -3.42
C TYR A 30 13.51 -5.83 -2.96
N VAL A 31 14.07 -5.18 -1.93
CA VAL A 31 15.39 -5.51 -1.34
C VAL A 31 15.27 -5.98 0.12
N GLN A 32 14.19 -5.60 0.81
CA GLN A 32 13.93 -5.94 2.20
C GLN A 32 12.48 -6.43 2.33
N ILE A 33 12.27 -7.50 3.09
CA ILE A 33 10.94 -8.07 3.36
C ILE A 33 10.61 -7.76 4.82
N ILE A 34 9.48 -7.09 5.03
CA ILE A 34 8.87 -6.83 6.33
C ILE A 34 7.56 -7.66 6.36
N SER A 35 7.50 -8.80 7.04
CA SER A 35 8.52 -9.38 7.93
C SER A 35 8.55 -10.90 7.83
N TRP A 36 9.46 -11.55 8.56
CA TRP A 36 9.45 -13.00 8.65
C TRP A 36 8.20 -13.49 9.38
N ASN A 37 7.90 -12.97 10.58
CA ASN A 37 6.98 -13.59 11.54
C ASN A 37 6.13 -12.62 12.37
N ASP A 38 5.86 -11.39 11.90
CA ASP A 38 4.86 -10.53 12.57
C ASP A 38 3.44 -10.98 12.22
N TYR A 39 2.92 -11.88 13.04
CA TYR A 39 1.56 -12.39 12.93
C TYR A 39 0.50 -11.34 13.31
N ALA A 40 0.86 -10.37 14.17
CA ALA A 40 -0.07 -9.36 14.69
C ALA A 40 -0.36 -8.25 13.67
N GLU A 41 0.54 -8.03 12.70
CA GLU A 41 0.34 -7.05 11.63
C GLU A 41 0.06 -7.70 10.25
N SER A 42 -0.15 -9.02 10.25
CA SER A 42 -0.61 -9.82 9.10
C SER A 42 0.31 -9.79 7.87
N HIS A 43 1.58 -9.43 8.03
CA HIS A 43 2.54 -9.22 6.94
C HIS A 43 3.75 -10.17 6.99
N TYR A 44 3.55 -11.34 7.62
CA TYR A 44 4.57 -12.36 7.77
C TYR A 44 4.68 -13.23 6.50
N ILE A 45 5.83 -13.88 6.32
CA ILE A 45 6.04 -14.90 5.27
C ILE A 45 6.54 -16.25 5.83
N ALA A 46 6.62 -16.39 7.15
CA ALA A 46 6.92 -17.66 7.82
C ALA A 46 5.66 -18.54 7.94
N PRO A 47 5.82 -19.86 8.12
CA PRO A 47 4.74 -20.70 8.64
C PRO A 47 4.21 -20.16 9.97
N VAL A 48 2.93 -20.39 10.26
CA VAL A 48 2.33 -19.96 11.54
C VAL A 48 2.75 -20.90 12.67
N TYR A 49 3.56 -20.40 13.61
CA TYR A 49 3.96 -21.16 14.79
C TYR A 49 3.04 -20.85 15.98
N SER A 50 2.32 -21.86 16.48
CA SER A 50 1.32 -21.70 17.54
C SER A 50 1.85 -21.04 18.82
N HIS A 51 3.12 -21.30 19.20
CA HIS A 51 3.75 -20.71 20.37
C HIS A 51 4.12 -19.22 20.20
N ALA A 52 4.16 -18.71 18.97
CA ALA A 52 4.50 -17.31 18.66
C ALA A 52 3.26 -16.39 18.59
N LEU A 53 2.06 -16.93 18.81
CA LEU A 53 0.80 -16.19 18.73
C LEU A 53 0.43 -15.45 20.03
N LYS A 54 1.36 -15.34 21.00
CA LYS A 54 1.08 -14.68 22.29
C LYS A 54 0.74 -13.19 22.15
N ALA A 55 1.22 -12.54 21.09
CA ALA A 55 0.92 -11.15 20.80
C ALA A 55 -0.59 -10.85 20.81
N PHE A 56 -1.41 -11.74 20.22
CA PHE A 56 -2.87 -11.59 20.14
C PHE A 56 -3.55 -11.44 21.51
N ASP A 57 -3.08 -12.15 22.54
CA ASP A 57 -3.59 -12.01 23.91
C ASP A 57 -3.21 -10.64 24.50
N VAL A 58 -1.95 -10.24 24.36
CA VAL A 58 -1.39 -9.03 25.00
C VAL A 58 -1.96 -7.77 24.35
N GLY A 59 -2.02 -7.76 23.02
CA GLY A 59 -2.69 -6.71 22.24
C GLY A 59 -4.22 -6.80 22.25
N LYS A 60 -4.82 -7.72 23.00
CA LYS A 60 -6.28 -7.85 23.22
C LYS A 60 -7.09 -7.98 21.92
N ALA A 61 -6.59 -8.77 20.97
CA ALA A 61 -7.25 -8.98 19.68
C ALA A 61 -8.67 -9.58 19.86
N PRO A 62 -9.67 -9.17 19.06
CA PRO A 62 -11.04 -9.70 19.17
C PRO A 62 -11.17 -11.17 18.74
N PHE A 63 -10.18 -11.66 17.99
CA PHE A 63 -9.93 -13.06 17.64
C PHE A 63 -8.51 -13.15 17.05
N ASN A 64 -7.94 -14.35 16.98
CA ASN A 64 -6.66 -14.57 16.31
C ASN A 64 -6.87 -14.66 14.78
N TYR A 65 -6.56 -13.59 14.06
CA TYR A 65 -6.74 -13.50 12.62
C TYR A 65 -5.68 -14.23 11.78
N ALA A 66 -4.56 -14.68 12.38
CA ALA A 66 -3.53 -15.48 11.72
C ALA A 66 -3.84 -16.99 11.70
N ASN A 67 -4.85 -17.45 12.44
CA ASN A 67 -5.29 -18.86 12.40
C ASN A 67 -5.75 -19.26 10.98
N ASN A 68 -5.20 -20.36 10.46
CA ASN A 68 -5.45 -20.86 9.11
C ASN A 68 -5.15 -19.80 8.01
N ARG A 69 -4.00 -19.13 8.14
CA ARG A 69 -3.46 -18.17 7.17
C ARG A 69 -2.03 -18.59 6.79
N PRO A 70 -1.85 -19.47 5.79
CA PRO A 70 -0.53 -19.99 5.44
C PRO A 70 0.19 -19.04 4.48
N HIS A 71 0.57 -17.86 5.02
CA HIS A 71 1.28 -16.80 4.29
C HIS A 71 2.64 -17.23 3.75
N ASP A 72 3.17 -18.36 4.22
CA ASP A 72 4.43 -18.90 3.75
C ASP A 72 4.39 -19.36 2.28
N GLY A 73 3.20 -19.46 1.67
CA GLY A 73 3.00 -19.60 0.23
C GLY A 73 3.51 -18.41 -0.60
N TRP A 74 3.55 -17.19 -0.04
CA TRP A 74 4.13 -16.01 -0.70
C TRP A 74 5.63 -16.15 -1.00
N ARG A 75 6.31 -17.09 -0.34
CA ARG A 75 7.72 -17.40 -0.60
C ARG A 75 7.98 -18.06 -1.95
N LEU A 76 6.94 -18.54 -2.65
CA LEU A 76 7.08 -19.28 -3.92
C LEU A 76 7.85 -18.48 -5.00
N THR A 77 7.66 -17.16 -5.07
CA THR A 77 8.33 -16.28 -6.05
C THR A 77 9.74 -15.85 -5.65
N LEU A 78 10.11 -15.99 -4.37
CA LEU A 78 11.38 -15.48 -3.83
C LEU A 78 12.64 -16.07 -4.50
N PRO A 79 12.74 -17.38 -4.83
CA PRO A 79 13.91 -17.92 -5.52
C PRO A 79 14.21 -17.19 -6.84
N PHE A 80 13.17 -16.86 -7.62
CA PHE A 80 13.32 -16.09 -8.86
C PHE A 80 13.82 -14.67 -8.55
N TRP A 81 13.13 -13.95 -7.65
CA TRP A 81 13.48 -12.55 -7.36
C TRP A 81 14.89 -12.40 -6.76
N ILE A 82 15.32 -13.34 -5.91
CA ILE A 82 16.65 -13.36 -5.31
C ILE A 82 17.74 -13.61 -6.36
N ASP A 83 17.56 -14.57 -7.26
CA ASP A 83 18.52 -14.84 -8.35
C ASP A 83 18.61 -13.64 -9.30
N PHE A 84 17.44 -13.12 -9.71
CA PHE A 84 17.32 -11.98 -10.61
C PHE A 84 17.97 -10.71 -10.05
N TYR A 85 17.77 -10.42 -8.76
CA TYR A 85 18.43 -9.30 -8.09
C TYR A 85 19.94 -9.47 -8.00
N LYS A 86 20.41 -10.66 -7.61
CA LYS A 86 21.84 -10.91 -7.33
C LYS A 86 22.71 -11.04 -8.57
N THR A 87 22.18 -11.58 -9.66
CA THR A 87 22.96 -11.90 -10.88
C THR A 87 22.52 -11.09 -12.10
N GLY A 88 21.39 -10.38 -12.01
CA GLY A 88 20.73 -9.76 -13.15
C GLY A 88 19.98 -10.75 -14.04
N ARG A 89 20.01 -12.06 -13.78
CA ARG A 89 19.24 -13.09 -14.51
C ARG A 89 18.63 -14.06 -13.52
N ALA A 90 17.60 -14.79 -13.95
CA ALA A 90 17.06 -15.87 -13.14
C ALA A 90 16.87 -17.12 -14.01
N THR A 91 17.20 -18.30 -13.46
CA THR A 91 16.83 -19.58 -14.09
C THR A 91 15.69 -20.23 -13.32
N ILE A 92 14.54 -20.30 -13.98
CA ILE A 92 13.37 -21.01 -13.47
C ILE A 92 13.67 -22.50 -13.58
N THR A 93 13.71 -23.15 -12.41
CA THR A 93 13.94 -24.59 -12.24
C THR A 93 12.65 -25.35 -11.90
N GLN A 94 11.66 -24.63 -11.37
CA GLN A 94 10.33 -25.13 -11.02
C GLN A 94 9.32 -24.02 -11.31
N GLU A 95 8.27 -24.32 -12.08
CA GLU A 95 7.15 -23.39 -12.26
C GLU A 95 6.17 -23.50 -11.10
N GLY A 96 5.42 -22.44 -10.83
CA GLY A 96 4.42 -22.45 -9.77
C GLY A 96 3.59 -21.18 -9.70
N ILE A 97 2.48 -21.25 -8.98
CA ILE A 97 1.54 -20.16 -8.77
C ILE A 97 1.28 -19.96 -7.28
N VAL A 98 1.24 -18.70 -6.86
CA VAL A 98 0.75 -18.27 -5.55
C VAL A 98 -0.50 -17.40 -5.74
N THR A 99 -1.46 -17.54 -4.85
CA THR A 99 -2.71 -16.75 -4.84
C THR A 99 -3.03 -16.28 -3.42
N TRP A 100 -3.68 -15.12 -3.31
CA TRP A 100 -4.16 -14.61 -2.03
C TRP A 100 -5.49 -13.87 -2.18
N TYR A 101 -6.34 -13.99 -1.15
CA TYR A 101 -7.66 -13.35 -1.08
C TYR A 101 -8.23 -13.40 0.35
N ARG A 102 -9.23 -12.56 0.65
CA ARG A 102 -9.96 -12.61 1.92
C ARG A 102 -11.04 -13.70 1.88
N THR A 103 -11.13 -14.50 2.94
CA THR A 103 -12.12 -15.61 3.03
C THR A 103 -13.56 -15.14 3.28
N SER A 104 -13.78 -13.85 3.47
CA SER A 104 -15.09 -13.22 3.62
C SER A 104 -15.14 -11.97 2.72
N PRO A 105 -16.24 -11.73 1.97
CA PRO A 105 -16.44 -10.47 1.26
C PRO A 105 -16.36 -9.28 2.22
N ALA A 106 -15.92 -8.12 1.73
CA ALA A 106 -15.59 -6.96 2.56
C ALA A 106 -16.74 -6.53 3.49
N SER A 107 -17.94 -6.45 2.91
CA SER A 107 -19.18 -6.01 3.56
C SER A 107 -20.03 -7.15 4.14
N ALA A 108 -19.51 -8.38 4.19
CA ALA A 108 -20.28 -9.52 4.69
C ALA A 108 -20.58 -9.44 6.20
N CYS A 109 -19.72 -8.77 6.97
CA CYS A 109 -19.70 -8.74 8.42
C CYS A 109 -19.16 -7.40 8.94
N SER A 110 -19.19 -7.17 10.26
CA SER A 110 -18.67 -5.94 10.85
C SER A 110 -17.16 -5.81 10.60
N ASP A 111 -16.71 -4.60 10.26
CA ASP A 111 -15.30 -4.20 10.20
C ASP A 111 -14.54 -4.36 11.54
N GLY A 112 -15.26 -4.44 12.68
CA GLY A 112 -14.67 -4.42 14.01
C GLY A 112 -14.03 -3.06 14.37
N GLY A 113 -14.50 -1.96 13.79
CA GLY A 113 -13.92 -0.62 13.91
C GLY A 113 -12.63 -0.41 13.11
N THR A 114 -12.21 -1.39 12.31
CA THR A 114 -11.01 -1.30 11.47
C THR A 114 -11.16 -0.16 10.46
N VAL A 115 -10.12 0.65 10.31
CA VAL A 115 -10.05 1.71 9.27
C VAL A 115 -9.01 1.37 8.20
N GLY A 116 -9.21 1.84 6.98
CA GLY A 116 -8.16 1.87 5.98
C GLY A 116 -7.31 3.14 6.14
N ASN A 117 -5.99 2.99 6.21
CA ASN A 117 -5.06 3.99 6.76
C ASN A 117 -5.35 4.33 8.24
N THR A 118 -4.58 5.23 8.85
CA THR A 118 -4.87 5.70 10.22
C THR A 118 -4.49 7.17 10.47
N ALA A 119 -5.38 7.89 11.15
CA ALA A 119 -5.19 9.25 11.63
C ALA A 119 -3.99 9.36 12.62
N SER A 120 -3.60 8.26 13.28
CA SER A 120 -2.40 8.21 14.12
C SER A 120 -1.10 8.45 13.35
N GLN A 121 -1.08 8.15 12.05
CA GLN A 121 -0.01 8.46 11.10
C GLN A 121 -0.30 9.74 10.28
N LEU A 122 -1.26 10.55 10.73
CA LEU A 122 -1.75 11.78 10.08
C LEU A 122 -2.28 11.55 8.64
N GLN A 123 -2.67 10.32 8.34
CA GLN A 123 -3.27 9.92 7.06
C GLN A 123 -4.79 10.10 7.12
N MET A 124 -5.41 10.39 5.98
CA MET A 124 -6.86 10.30 5.87
C MET A 124 -7.30 8.84 5.97
N GLU A 125 -8.28 8.60 6.82
CA GLU A 125 -8.89 7.29 7.03
C GLU A 125 -10.04 7.04 6.05
N PHE A 126 -10.20 5.78 5.68
CA PHE A 126 -11.21 5.29 4.74
C PHE A 126 -11.98 4.11 5.33
N ALA A 127 -13.18 3.85 4.82
CA ALA A 127 -13.87 2.60 5.08
C ALA A 127 -13.02 1.42 4.56
N PRO A 128 -12.76 0.37 5.35
CA PRO A 128 -11.79 -0.67 5.00
C PRO A 128 -12.18 -1.47 3.73
N GLU A 129 -13.48 -1.57 3.41
CA GLU A 129 -14.01 -2.16 2.18
C GLU A 129 -13.74 -1.34 0.91
N ALA A 130 -13.48 -0.04 1.03
CA ALA A 130 -13.04 0.79 -0.09
C ALA A 130 -11.54 0.60 -0.40
N VAL A 131 -10.76 0.18 0.60
CA VAL A 131 -9.31 0.00 0.49
C VAL A 131 -8.94 -1.43 0.09
N MET A 132 -9.57 -2.44 0.70
CA MET A 132 -9.29 -3.85 0.41
C MET A 132 -10.32 -4.43 -0.54
N GLN A 133 -9.89 -4.80 -1.75
CA GLN A 133 -10.81 -5.17 -2.82
C GLN A 133 -11.32 -6.62 -2.68
N ASP A 134 -12.56 -6.87 -3.11
CA ASP A 134 -13.13 -8.22 -3.24
C ASP A 134 -12.63 -8.86 -4.56
N LYS A 135 -11.37 -9.32 -4.51
CA LYS A 135 -10.64 -9.98 -5.61
C LYS A 135 -9.88 -11.21 -5.16
N ILE A 136 -9.56 -12.08 -6.12
CA ILE A 136 -8.45 -13.03 -6.05
C ILE A 136 -7.25 -12.42 -6.76
N PHE A 137 -6.13 -12.34 -6.05
CA PHE A 137 -4.84 -11.94 -6.59
C PHE A 137 -3.98 -13.18 -6.80
N PHE A 138 -3.10 -13.16 -7.80
CA PHE A 138 -2.20 -14.26 -8.08
C PHE A 138 -0.94 -13.81 -8.79
N SER A 139 0.18 -14.48 -8.50
CA SER A 139 1.43 -14.36 -9.24
C SER A 139 1.96 -15.75 -9.58
N ALA A 140 2.56 -15.92 -10.75
CA ALA A 140 3.10 -17.20 -11.20
C ALA A 140 4.52 -17.05 -11.76
N VAL A 141 5.41 -17.96 -11.37
CA VAL A 141 6.76 -18.09 -11.94
C VAL A 141 6.65 -19.07 -13.11
N LEU A 142 6.85 -18.59 -14.34
CA LEU A 142 6.60 -19.35 -15.57
C LEU A 142 7.74 -19.17 -16.58
N GLY A 143 8.12 -20.27 -17.24
CA GLY A 143 9.11 -20.32 -18.32
C GLY A 143 8.55 -20.01 -19.71
N ALA A 144 7.23 -19.82 -19.82
CA ALA A 144 6.55 -19.33 -21.02
C ALA A 144 5.20 -18.69 -20.63
N THR A 145 4.63 -17.87 -21.52
CA THR A 145 3.26 -17.33 -21.32
C THR A 145 2.24 -18.46 -21.18
N ALA A 146 1.38 -18.34 -20.18
CA ALA A 146 0.43 -19.36 -19.79
C ALA A 146 -0.92 -18.73 -19.41
N GLN A 147 -2.05 -19.42 -19.61
CA GLN A 147 -3.38 -18.92 -19.22
C GLN A 147 -3.68 -19.25 -17.74
N VAL A 148 -4.14 -18.27 -16.98
CA VAL A 148 -4.70 -18.51 -15.64
C VAL A 148 -6.19 -18.80 -15.74
N THR A 149 -6.64 -19.73 -14.91
CA THR A 149 -8.06 -19.92 -14.62
C THR A 149 -8.36 -19.96 -13.15
N VAL A 150 -9.57 -19.54 -12.83
CA VAL A 150 -10.09 -19.43 -11.46
C VAL A 150 -11.50 -19.99 -11.47
N THR A 151 -11.80 -21.00 -10.65
CA THR A 151 -13.16 -21.53 -10.50
C THR A 151 -13.74 -21.10 -9.16
N LEU A 152 -14.87 -20.39 -9.19
CA LEU A 152 -15.57 -19.89 -8.01
C LEU A 152 -17.06 -20.25 -8.11
N GLY A 153 -17.63 -20.84 -7.06
CA GLY A 153 -19.08 -21.12 -7.01
C GLY A 153 -19.61 -22.08 -8.09
N GLY A 154 -18.71 -22.79 -8.80
CA GLY A 154 -19.03 -23.62 -9.95
C GLY A 154 -18.85 -22.95 -11.31
N GLU A 155 -18.64 -21.62 -11.35
CA GLU A 155 -18.26 -20.89 -12.57
C GLU A 155 -16.73 -20.87 -12.73
N THR A 156 -16.23 -21.04 -13.94
CA THR A 156 -14.80 -20.90 -14.26
C THR A 156 -14.56 -19.59 -15.00
N PHE A 157 -13.45 -18.92 -14.67
CA PHE A 157 -13.01 -17.61 -15.12
C PHE A 157 -11.61 -17.68 -15.76
N SER A 158 -11.32 -16.83 -16.75
CA SER A 158 -9.98 -16.71 -17.41
C SER A 158 -9.50 -15.26 -17.40
N PRO A 159 -8.96 -14.76 -16.27
CA PRO A 159 -8.36 -13.44 -16.24
C PRO A 159 -7.12 -13.34 -17.14
N GLY A 160 -6.92 -12.16 -17.72
CA GLY A 160 -5.65 -11.79 -18.32
C GLY A 160 -4.63 -11.39 -17.25
N TRP A 161 -3.35 -11.36 -17.63
CA TRP A 161 -2.27 -10.84 -16.80
C TRP A 161 -2.29 -9.31 -16.77
N SER A 162 -2.19 -8.72 -15.57
CA SER A 162 -1.97 -7.27 -15.41
C SER A 162 -0.50 -6.90 -15.54
N SER A 163 0.41 -7.83 -15.17
CA SER A 163 1.85 -7.71 -15.34
C SER A 163 2.41 -8.95 -16.04
N ILE A 164 3.22 -8.72 -17.08
CA ILE A 164 3.86 -9.75 -17.91
C ILE A 164 5.37 -9.48 -17.89
N PRO A 165 6.21 -10.47 -17.58
CA PRO A 165 7.66 -10.31 -17.55
C PRO A 165 8.25 -10.17 -18.96
N ASP A 166 9.41 -9.51 -19.05
CA ASP A 166 10.12 -9.27 -20.31
C ASP A 166 10.44 -10.57 -21.06
N GLY A 167 9.91 -10.69 -22.28
CA GLY A 167 10.11 -11.86 -23.15
C GLY A 167 9.48 -13.16 -22.63
N ASP A 168 8.38 -13.05 -21.87
CA ASP A 168 7.52 -14.16 -21.45
C ASP A 168 8.18 -15.22 -20.54
N VAL A 169 9.21 -14.82 -19.78
CA VAL A 169 9.89 -15.68 -18.79
C VAL A 169 10.07 -14.91 -17.48
N GLY A 170 9.41 -15.36 -16.41
CA GLY A 170 9.58 -14.78 -15.08
C GLY A 170 8.31 -14.81 -14.24
N VAL A 171 8.15 -13.79 -13.39
CA VAL A 171 6.94 -13.62 -12.56
C VAL A 171 5.89 -12.84 -13.32
N TYR A 172 4.76 -13.50 -13.56
CA TYR A 172 3.52 -12.89 -14.01
C TYR A 172 2.65 -12.49 -12.82
N HIS A 173 1.76 -11.50 -12.99
CA HIS A 173 0.77 -11.15 -11.98
C HIS A 173 -0.57 -10.74 -12.59
N GLY A 174 -1.64 -11.02 -11.86
CA GLY A 174 -3.00 -10.69 -12.25
C GLY A 174 -3.95 -10.75 -11.06
N SER A 175 -5.14 -10.20 -11.26
CA SER A 175 -6.22 -10.33 -10.30
C SER A 175 -7.58 -10.41 -11.00
N ILE A 176 -8.55 -11.00 -10.32
CA ILE A 176 -9.93 -11.10 -10.79
C ILE A 176 -10.90 -10.75 -9.67
N SER A 177 -11.80 -9.81 -9.93
CA SER A 177 -12.98 -9.60 -9.07
C SER A 177 -13.90 -10.80 -9.19
N PHE A 178 -14.67 -11.13 -8.15
CA PHE A 178 -15.54 -12.33 -8.11
C PHE A 178 -16.79 -12.24 -9.04
N LYS A 179 -16.61 -11.91 -10.33
CA LYS A 179 -17.63 -11.74 -11.40
C LYS A 179 -17.05 -12.04 -12.82
N GLY A 180 -17.22 -13.24 -13.40
CA GLY A 180 -17.21 -13.47 -14.88
C GLY A 180 -16.12 -14.38 -15.55
N SER A 181 -16.49 -15.09 -16.65
CA SER A 181 -15.87 -16.32 -17.30
C SER A 181 -14.64 -16.15 -18.25
N GLY A 182 -13.89 -17.19 -18.71
CA GLY A 182 -13.82 -18.66 -18.45
C GLY A 182 -12.81 -19.44 -19.34
N GLY A 183 -12.29 -20.65 -18.97
CA GLY A 183 -11.25 -21.38 -19.75
C GLY A 183 -10.50 -22.57 -19.09
N ASN A 184 -9.22 -22.83 -19.46
CA ASN A 184 -8.41 -24.03 -19.11
C ASN A 184 -7.38 -23.89 -17.94
N VAL A 185 -7.07 -25.00 -17.25
CA VAL A 185 -6.27 -25.05 -16.00
C VAL A 185 -4.81 -25.47 -16.21
N ILE A 186 -3.86 -24.74 -15.60
CA ILE A 186 -2.41 -25.01 -15.67
C ILE A 186 -1.83 -25.47 -14.32
N ALA A 187 -2.32 -24.91 -13.22
CA ALA A 187 -2.11 -25.43 -11.87
C ALA A 187 -3.39 -25.22 -11.06
N ARG A 188 -3.70 -26.13 -10.12
CA ARG A 188 -4.91 -26.08 -9.29
C ARG A 188 -4.54 -25.81 -7.84
N ILE A 189 -5.15 -24.78 -7.27
CA ILE A 189 -5.15 -24.52 -5.84
C ILE A 189 -6.60 -24.67 -5.37
N ASP A 190 -6.87 -25.68 -4.56
CA ASP A 190 -8.16 -25.82 -3.86
C ASP A 190 -8.16 -24.89 -2.64
N GLY A 191 -8.68 -23.68 -2.85
CA GLY A 191 -8.67 -22.61 -1.86
C GLY A 191 -9.70 -22.78 -0.74
N THR A 192 -9.49 -22.06 0.37
CA THR A 192 -10.48 -21.95 1.46
C THR A 192 -11.75 -21.25 0.95
N ALA A 193 -12.92 -21.75 1.35
CA ALA A 193 -14.22 -21.21 0.95
C ALA A 193 -14.39 -19.72 1.31
N ILE A 194 -15.04 -18.98 0.40
CA ILE A 194 -15.36 -17.56 0.59
C ILE A 194 -16.85 -17.43 0.95
N GLY A 195 -17.14 -16.71 2.04
CA GLY A 195 -18.52 -16.41 2.43
C GLY A 195 -18.64 -15.81 3.83
N ALA A 196 -19.86 -15.42 4.21
CA ALA A 196 -20.17 -14.88 5.54
C ALA A 196 -19.95 -15.90 6.67
N SER A 197 -19.98 -17.21 6.37
CA SER A 197 -19.60 -18.28 7.31
C SER A 197 -18.12 -18.24 7.73
N SER A 198 -17.26 -17.54 6.97
CA SER A 198 -15.84 -17.35 7.29
C SER A 198 -15.58 -16.16 8.22
N CYS A 199 -16.61 -15.43 8.64
CA CYS A 199 -16.49 -14.34 9.61
C CYS A 199 -16.24 -14.88 11.01
N ASN A 200 -15.29 -14.26 11.73
CA ASN A 200 -14.90 -14.70 13.06
C ASN A 200 -15.57 -13.79 14.09
N ASN A 201 -16.37 -14.36 15.00
CA ASN A 201 -17.13 -13.62 16.02
C ASN A 201 -17.95 -12.45 15.41
N GLY A 202 -18.58 -12.66 14.25
CA GLY A 202 -19.37 -11.66 13.53
C GLY A 202 -18.57 -10.55 12.83
N ARG A 203 -17.24 -10.67 12.77
CA ARG A 203 -16.33 -9.68 12.17
C ARG A 203 -15.65 -10.22 10.91
N THR A 204 -15.38 -9.31 9.97
CA THR A 204 -14.57 -9.56 8.78
C THR A 204 -13.12 -9.81 9.21
N ASN A 205 -12.49 -10.88 8.70
CA ASN A 205 -11.05 -11.08 8.85
C ASN A 205 -10.34 -10.52 7.62
N TRP A 206 -9.67 -9.39 7.80
CA TRP A 206 -8.93 -8.69 6.74
C TRP A 206 -7.56 -9.30 6.45
N ASN A 207 -7.08 -10.27 7.25
CA ASN A 207 -5.90 -11.09 6.94
C ASN A 207 -6.25 -12.14 5.86
N PRO A 208 -5.52 -12.18 4.72
CA PRO A 208 -5.88 -12.97 3.56
C PRO A 208 -5.44 -14.42 3.73
N TRP A 209 -6.25 -15.35 3.23
CA TRP A 209 -5.73 -16.69 2.97
C TRP A 209 -4.79 -16.64 1.77
N VAL A 210 -3.70 -17.39 1.87
CA VAL A 210 -2.67 -17.51 0.83
C VAL A 210 -2.58 -18.98 0.46
N GLY A 211 -2.45 -19.29 -0.82
CA GLY A 211 -2.26 -20.64 -1.33
C GLY A 211 -1.14 -20.66 -2.36
N SER A 212 -0.40 -21.76 -2.43
CA SER A 212 0.65 -21.96 -3.44
C SER A 212 0.66 -23.39 -3.96
N ALA A 213 0.98 -23.53 -5.24
CA ALA A 213 1.15 -24.82 -5.90
C ALA A 213 2.31 -24.77 -6.89
N LEU A 214 3.11 -25.85 -6.91
CA LEU A 214 4.15 -26.06 -7.92
C LEU A 214 3.56 -26.86 -9.09
N VAL A 215 3.96 -26.51 -10.31
CA VAL A 215 3.67 -27.32 -11.50
C VAL A 215 4.51 -28.61 -11.41
N PRO A 216 3.96 -29.81 -11.68
CA PRO A 216 4.73 -31.05 -11.62
C PRO A 216 5.84 -31.12 -12.68
N GLY A 217 7.03 -31.54 -12.25
CA GLY A 217 8.21 -31.70 -13.11
C GLY A 217 9.15 -30.48 -13.10
N PRO A 218 10.46 -30.67 -13.27
CA PRO A 218 11.41 -29.55 -13.34
C PRO A 218 11.40 -28.91 -14.73
N VAL A 219 11.76 -27.63 -14.77
CA VAL A 219 12.07 -26.88 -15.99
C VAL A 219 13.51 -26.36 -15.92
N SER A 220 14.00 -25.72 -16.98
CA SER A 220 15.32 -25.06 -16.98
C SER A 220 15.31 -23.90 -17.97
N ILE A 221 14.52 -22.87 -17.68
CA ILE A 221 14.36 -21.69 -18.55
C ILE A 221 14.97 -20.47 -17.87
N THR A 222 15.96 -19.84 -18.52
CA THR A 222 16.60 -18.61 -18.02
C THR A 222 15.95 -17.38 -18.64
N THR A 223 15.84 -16.28 -17.89
CA THR A 223 15.34 -15.00 -18.42
C THR A 223 16.07 -14.61 -19.72
N PRO A 224 15.35 -14.15 -20.77
CA PRO A 224 15.91 -13.98 -22.11
C PRO A 224 16.97 -12.87 -22.18
N ARG A 225 16.91 -11.91 -21.26
CA ARG A 225 17.86 -10.79 -21.10
C ARG A 225 18.31 -10.66 -19.64
N PRO A 226 19.49 -10.04 -19.39
CA PRO A 226 19.88 -9.56 -18.08
C PRO A 226 19.20 -8.24 -17.72
N ARG A 227 19.02 -7.98 -16.42
CA ARG A 227 18.37 -6.77 -15.87
C ARG A 227 18.99 -5.47 -16.36
N GLY A 228 20.30 -5.45 -16.66
CA GLY A 228 21.02 -4.28 -17.19
C GLY A 228 20.76 -3.95 -18.66
N GLU A 229 20.14 -4.87 -19.41
CA GLU A 229 19.63 -4.61 -20.78
C GLU A 229 18.14 -4.22 -20.78
N GLN A 230 17.51 -4.21 -19.61
CA GLN A 230 16.10 -3.87 -19.44
C GLN A 230 15.97 -2.47 -18.84
N GLY A 231 15.09 -1.67 -19.42
CA GLY A 231 14.68 -0.39 -18.89
C GLY A 231 13.19 -0.35 -18.60
N CYS A 232 12.71 0.79 -18.14
CA CYS A 232 11.28 1.05 -18.11
C CYS A 232 10.74 1.10 -19.55
N VAL A 233 9.54 0.54 -19.75
CA VAL A 233 8.80 0.56 -21.03
C VAL A 233 7.38 1.11 -20.90
N LYS A 234 6.83 1.12 -19.68
CA LYS A 234 5.57 1.78 -19.33
C LYS A 234 5.73 2.37 -17.93
N GLY A 235 5.19 3.57 -17.74
CA GLY A 235 5.11 4.19 -16.43
C GLY A 235 3.94 5.15 -16.36
N THR A 236 3.66 5.63 -15.16
CA THR A 236 2.59 6.57 -14.84
C THR A 236 3.12 7.63 -13.86
N GLY A 237 2.30 8.59 -13.47
CA GLY A 237 2.68 9.65 -12.54
C GLY A 237 1.49 10.05 -11.65
N ALA A 238 1.74 11.01 -10.75
CA ALA A 238 0.65 11.69 -10.03
C ALA A 238 -0.25 12.49 -10.99
N GLU A 239 -1.34 13.05 -10.48
CA GLU A 239 -2.23 13.91 -11.25
C GLU A 239 -1.45 15.05 -11.94
N GLY A 240 -1.66 15.23 -13.24
CA GLY A 240 -0.92 16.19 -14.06
C GLY A 240 0.46 15.74 -14.53
N PHE A 241 1.00 14.59 -14.08
CA PHE A 241 2.27 14.01 -14.56
C PHE A 241 2.08 12.83 -15.51
N THR A 242 0.91 12.18 -15.49
CA THR A 242 0.61 10.92 -16.21
C THR A 242 1.09 10.91 -17.65
N GLU A 243 0.71 11.89 -18.48
CA GLU A 243 1.06 11.92 -19.90
C GLU A 243 2.58 12.02 -20.15
N LEU A 244 3.27 12.89 -19.38
CA LEU A 244 4.72 13.07 -19.47
C LEU A 244 5.48 11.83 -18.98
N CYS A 245 5.01 11.19 -17.91
CA CYS A 245 5.57 9.93 -17.44
C CYS A 245 5.33 8.80 -18.45
N GLU A 246 4.11 8.66 -18.97
CA GLU A 246 3.79 7.67 -20.00
C GLU A 246 4.63 7.86 -21.27
N PHE A 247 4.99 9.09 -21.65
CA PHE A 247 5.89 9.34 -22.77
C PHE A 247 7.34 8.96 -22.42
N ASN A 248 7.90 9.56 -21.35
CA ASN A 248 9.31 9.43 -21.01
C ASN A 248 9.70 8.00 -20.56
N CYS A 249 8.83 7.33 -19.79
CA CYS A 249 9.06 5.97 -19.32
C CYS A 249 9.06 4.91 -20.43
N LYS A 250 8.61 5.22 -21.67
CA LYS A 250 8.77 4.32 -22.84
C LYS A 250 10.20 4.24 -23.37
N TYR A 251 11.03 5.22 -23.02
CA TYR A 251 12.40 5.40 -23.50
C TYR A 251 13.44 5.23 -22.38
N ASP A 252 13.08 4.50 -21.32
CA ASP A 252 13.86 4.35 -20.09
C ASP A 252 14.27 5.67 -19.43
N TYR A 253 13.45 6.72 -19.56
CA TYR A 253 13.61 7.98 -18.83
C TYR A 253 12.51 8.12 -17.77
N CYS A 254 12.40 7.11 -16.91
CA CYS A 254 11.35 7.07 -15.88
C CYS A 254 11.89 7.59 -14.54
N LEU A 255 11.82 8.91 -14.36
CA LEU A 255 12.36 9.60 -13.17
C LEU A 255 11.57 9.22 -11.92
N VAL A 256 12.21 8.46 -11.01
CA VAL A 256 11.60 7.96 -9.76
C VAL A 256 11.11 9.07 -8.81
N SER A 257 11.51 10.32 -9.04
CA SER A 257 11.05 11.51 -8.32
C SER A 257 9.67 12.00 -8.74
N SER A 258 9.21 11.68 -9.96
CA SER A 258 7.95 12.18 -10.54
C SER A 258 7.08 11.09 -11.18
N CYS A 259 7.67 9.93 -11.49
CA CYS A 259 7.06 8.84 -12.25
C CYS A 259 7.26 7.48 -11.57
N VAL A 260 6.29 6.59 -11.76
CA VAL A 260 6.33 5.19 -11.32
C VAL A 260 6.43 4.29 -12.55
N CYS A 261 7.44 3.43 -12.60
CA CYS A 261 7.56 2.44 -13.67
C CYS A 261 6.59 1.28 -13.42
N THR A 262 5.73 0.98 -14.40
CA THR A 262 4.68 -0.05 -14.31
C THR A 262 4.94 -1.28 -15.19
N ALA A 263 5.93 -1.21 -16.10
CA ALA A 263 6.47 -2.37 -16.79
C ALA A 263 7.93 -2.16 -17.19
N VAL A 264 8.73 -3.24 -17.11
CA VAL A 264 10.14 -3.30 -17.46
C VAL A 264 10.33 -4.23 -18.66
N GLY A 265 11.23 -3.88 -19.58
CA GLY A 265 11.50 -4.65 -20.79
C GLY A 265 12.55 -3.98 -21.66
N VAL A 266 12.55 -4.27 -22.97
CA VAL A 266 13.43 -3.57 -23.94
C VAL A 266 12.87 -2.16 -24.22
N PRO A 267 13.59 -1.08 -23.89
CA PRO A 267 13.13 0.29 -24.15
C PRO A 267 12.94 0.57 -25.64
N ASN A 268 12.00 1.46 -25.97
CA ASN A 268 11.87 1.94 -27.33
C ASN A 268 13.14 2.69 -27.75
N LYS A 269 13.53 2.55 -29.02
CA LYS A 269 14.60 3.38 -29.59
C LYS A 269 14.16 4.85 -29.54
N LYS A 270 14.95 5.69 -28.86
CA LYS A 270 14.72 7.14 -28.79
C LYS A 270 14.66 7.75 -30.20
N PRO A 271 13.69 8.65 -30.49
CA PRO A 271 13.73 9.53 -31.65
C PRO A 271 15.05 10.31 -31.75
N THR A 272 15.33 10.84 -32.94
CA THR A 272 16.39 11.84 -33.10
C THR A 272 16.05 13.05 -32.23
N ALA A 273 16.99 13.49 -31.41
CA ALA A 273 16.85 14.70 -30.61
C ALA A 273 16.62 15.92 -31.52
N LEU A 274 15.70 16.79 -31.14
CA LEU A 274 15.40 18.04 -31.85
C LEU A 274 16.33 19.19 -31.46
N GLU A 275 17.20 18.98 -30.47
CA GLU A 275 18.09 20.00 -29.88
C GLU A 275 17.32 21.19 -29.28
N VAL A 276 16.07 20.95 -28.86
CA VAL A 276 15.25 21.91 -28.12
C VAL A 276 15.31 21.59 -26.62
N ASP A 277 15.43 22.63 -25.81
CA ASP A 277 15.16 22.55 -24.38
C ASP A 277 13.79 23.16 -24.09
N SER A 278 13.17 22.75 -22.98
CA SER A 278 11.87 23.29 -22.56
C SER A 278 11.73 23.29 -21.05
N LEU A 279 10.96 24.26 -20.58
CA LEU A 279 10.76 24.55 -19.17
C LEU A 279 9.32 24.22 -18.75
N PRO A 280 9.02 24.11 -17.45
CA PRO A 280 7.65 24.00 -16.99
C PRO A 280 6.78 25.17 -17.48
N ALA A 281 5.57 24.86 -17.94
CA ALA A 281 4.58 25.87 -18.29
C ALA A 281 4.16 26.69 -17.05
N ARG A 282 3.56 27.86 -17.29
CA ARG A 282 3.09 28.74 -16.23
C ARG A 282 2.16 28.00 -15.26
N GLY A 283 2.43 28.14 -13.96
CA GLY A 283 1.66 27.45 -12.92
C GLY A 283 2.12 26.03 -12.60
N ARG A 284 3.11 25.49 -13.32
CA ARG A 284 3.73 24.19 -13.02
C ARG A 284 4.90 24.33 -12.06
N SER A 285 5.25 23.23 -11.41
CA SER A 285 6.38 23.17 -10.47
C SER A 285 7.70 22.87 -11.17
N LYS A 286 8.80 22.93 -10.42
CA LYS A 286 10.14 22.47 -10.87
C LYS A 286 10.19 20.98 -11.24
N TYR A 287 9.27 20.14 -10.74
CA TYR A 287 9.33 18.68 -10.95
C TYR A 287 8.93 18.27 -12.38
N TYR A 288 8.36 19.20 -13.15
CA TYR A 288 8.12 19.05 -14.59
C TYR A 288 9.37 19.26 -15.45
N MET A 289 10.43 19.90 -14.93
CA MET A 289 11.52 20.45 -15.74
C MET A 289 12.27 19.38 -16.56
N GLU A 290 12.74 18.31 -15.90
CA GLU A 290 13.44 17.21 -16.58
C GLU A 290 12.52 16.42 -17.53
N LEU A 291 11.25 16.21 -17.14
CA LEU A 291 10.27 15.50 -17.95
C LEU A 291 9.89 16.27 -19.22
N CYS A 292 9.75 17.60 -19.13
CA CYS A 292 9.51 18.49 -20.26
C CYS A 292 10.73 18.55 -21.18
N SER A 293 11.92 18.84 -20.63
CA SER A 293 13.17 18.89 -21.42
C SER A 293 13.38 17.61 -22.24
N SER A 294 13.24 16.44 -21.61
CA SER A 294 13.30 15.14 -22.31
C SER A 294 12.16 14.93 -23.32
N ALA A 295 10.90 15.19 -22.94
CA ALA A 295 9.75 14.96 -23.81
C ALA A 295 9.76 15.84 -25.07
N CYS A 296 9.97 17.15 -24.89
CA CYS A 296 9.99 18.12 -25.98
C CYS A 296 11.18 17.90 -26.92
N ASN A 297 12.35 17.56 -26.39
CA ASN A 297 13.52 17.19 -27.21
C ASN A 297 13.30 15.93 -28.06
N LEU A 298 12.38 15.04 -27.66
CA LEU A 298 11.95 13.87 -28.43
C LEU A 298 10.65 14.09 -29.23
N GLY A 299 10.19 15.34 -29.36
CA GLY A 299 9.06 15.74 -30.21
C GLY A 299 7.67 15.67 -29.57
N TYR A 300 7.56 15.49 -28.26
CA TYR A 300 6.29 15.53 -27.52
C TYR A 300 6.29 16.68 -26.50
N CYS A 301 5.69 17.81 -26.89
CA CYS A 301 5.71 19.03 -26.09
C CYS A 301 4.30 19.54 -25.79
N PRO A 302 3.59 18.97 -24.80
CA PRO A 302 2.24 19.41 -24.44
C PRO A 302 2.28 20.78 -23.75
N GLU A 303 1.73 21.82 -24.40
CA GLU A 303 1.70 23.22 -23.92
C GLU A 303 1.04 23.38 -22.53
N GLN A 304 0.18 22.43 -22.14
CA GLN A 304 -0.45 22.39 -20.81
C GLN A 304 0.55 22.12 -19.66
N TYR A 305 1.74 21.60 -19.97
CA TYR A 305 2.78 21.23 -18.98
C TYR A 305 4.14 21.87 -19.28
N CYS A 306 4.46 22.09 -20.56
CA CYS A 306 5.78 22.52 -21.01
C CYS A 306 5.72 23.81 -21.84
N SER A 307 6.79 24.61 -21.77
CA SER A 307 6.91 25.92 -22.44
C SER A 307 8.30 26.07 -23.06
N PRO A 308 8.43 26.70 -24.25
CA PRO A 308 9.74 27.05 -24.83
C PRO A 308 10.40 28.24 -24.12
N THR A 309 9.68 28.96 -23.25
CA THR A 309 10.16 30.12 -22.50
C THR A 309 10.01 29.94 -21.00
N LEU A 310 10.87 30.60 -20.21
CA LEU A 310 10.80 30.59 -18.76
C LEU A 310 9.52 31.29 -18.28
N GLU A 311 8.57 30.49 -17.79
CA GLU A 311 7.33 30.97 -17.18
C GLU A 311 7.41 31.03 -15.65
N PRO A 312 6.55 31.82 -14.98
CA PRO A 312 6.42 31.79 -13.52
C PRO A 312 5.99 30.39 -13.01
N MET A 313 6.93 29.71 -12.37
CA MET A 313 6.71 28.42 -11.70
C MET A 313 6.02 28.57 -10.34
N VAL A 314 5.32 27.52 -9.91
CA VAL A 314 4.78 27.41 -8.54
C VAL A 314 5.82 26.77 -7.63
N VAL A 315 6.18 27.49 -6.56
CA VAL A 315 6.97 26.94 -5.45
C VAL A 315 5.99 26.53 -4.35
N SER A 316 5.64 25.24 -4.32
CA SER A 316 4.92 24.66 -3.20
C SER A 316 5.89 24.33 -2.06
N ASN A 317 5.48 24.59 -0.82
CA ASN A 317 6.17 24.13 0.39
C ASN A 317 5.90 22.63 0.68
N LEU A 318 4.94 22.04 -0.02
CA LEU A 318 4.52 20.64 0.09
C LEU A 318 4.77 19.95 -1.24
N SER A 319 5.35 18.75 -1.22
CA SER A 319 5.56 17.95 -2.42
C SER A 319 4.21 17.50 -3.00
N GLU A 320 4.01 17.69 -4.29
CA GLU A 320 2.78 17.29 -5.01
C GLU A 320 2.64 15.77 -5.19
N PHE A 321 3.65 15.01 -4.75
CA PHE A 321 3.65 13.55 -4.67
C PHE A 321 3.24 13.02 -3.28
N LEU A 322 2.99 13.90 -2.30
CA LEU A 322 2.45 13.50 -1.00
C LEU A 322 0.93 13.34 -1.09
N PRO A 323 0.33 12.33 -0.44
CA PRO A 323 -1.12 12.21 -0.36
C PRO A 323 -1.72 13.40 0.42
N PRO A 324 -2.97 13.80 0.11
CA PRO A 324 -3.68 14.76 0.91
C PRO A 324 -3.91 14.24 2.34
N ALA A 325 -3.92 15.20 3.27
CA ALA A 325 -4.33 15.04 4.65
C ALA A 325 -5.57 15.91 4.90
N CYS A 326 -6.28 15.66 6.00
CA CYS A 326 -7.35 16.54 6.42
C CYS A 326 -6.78 17.90 6.90
N ARG A 327 -7.52 18.99 6.61
CA ARG A 327 -7.20 20.38 6.97
C ARG A 327 -8.31 21.11 7.74
N ALA A 328 -9.53 20.60 7.69
CA ALA A 328 -10.63 21.03 8.55
C ALA A 328 -11.62 19.87 8.71
N GLY A 329 -12.28 19.79 9.86
CA GLY A 329 -13.30 18.79 10.08
C GLY A 329 -14.27 19.15 11.21
N THR A 330 -15.33 18.35 11.32
CA THR A 330 -16.40 18.52 12.32
C THR A 330 -16.71 17.19 13.00
N GLY A 331 -17.39 17.24 14.15
CA GLY A 331 -17.93 16.03 14.78
C GLY A 331 -19.04 15.41 13.93
N ARG A 332 -19.06 14.08 13.83
CA ARG A 332 -20.14 13.35 13.17
C ARG A 332 -21.43 13.37 14.01
N VAL A 333 -22.53 13.01 13.36
CA VAL A 333 -23.81 12.72 14.03
C VAL A 333 -23.59 11.65 15.10
N GLY A 334 -24.04 11.90 16.33
CA GLY A 334 -23.79 11.07 17.50
C GLY A 334 -22.46 11.34 18.22
N HIS A 335 -21.62 12.24 17.70
CA HIS A 335 -20.34 12.67 18.27
C HIS A 335 -20.26 14.20 18.37
N GLU A 336 -21.40 14.87 18.57
CA GLU A 336 -21.51 16.34 18.62
C GLU A 336 -20.67 16.95 19.77
N SER A 337 -20.50 16.22 20.88
CA SER A 337 -19.61 16.60 21.99
C SER A 337 -18.13 16.66 21.60
N LEU A 338 -17.74 15.96 20.53
CA LEU A 338 -16.37 15.94 20.00
C LEU A 338 -16.16 16.99 18.90
N ALA A 339 -17.15 17.83 18.57
CA ALA A 339 -17.06 18.76 17.44
C ALA A 339 -15.88 19.76 17.55
N GLY A 340 -15.60 20.27 18.75
CA GLY A 340 -14.43 21.13 19.00
C GLY A 340 -13.11 20.37 18.83
N LEU A 341 -13.05 19.13 19.33
CA LEU A 341 -11.89 18.25 19.21
C LEU A 341 -11.59 17.88 17.75
N CYS A 342 -12.61 17.51 16.98
CA CYS A 342 -12.48 17.28 15.54
C CYS A 342 -12.00 18.53 14.80
N SER A 343 -12.58 19.71 15.10
CA SER A 343 -12.18 20.98 14.46
C SER A 343 -10.69 21.32 14.69
N TYR A 344 -10.17 21.07 15.90
CA TYR A 344 -8.75 21.24 16.19
C TYR A 344 -7.88 20.15 15.55
N ALA A 345 -8.20 18.88 15.73
CA ALA A 345 -7.31 17.78 15.38
C ALA A 345 -7.26 17.54 13.87
N CYS A 346 -8.42 17.60 13.18
CA CYS A 346 -8.51 17.45 11.74
C CYS A 346 -7.75 18.53 10.97
N LYS A 347 -7.42 19.67 11.59
CA LYS A 347 -6.55 20.71 11.00
C LYS A 347 -5.12 20.23 10.75
N PHE A 348 -4.66 19.23 11.51
CA PHE A 348 -3.30 18.71 11.47
C PHE A 348 -3.26 17.25 10.99
N GLY A 349 -4.21 16.84 10.16
CA GLY A 349 -4.31 15.48 9.62
C GLY A 349 -4.84 14.41 10.58
N PHE A 350 -4.91 14.65 11.89
CA PHE A 350 -5.49 13.71 12.86
C PHE A 350 -7.02 13.81 12.83
N CYS A 351 -7.67 13.08 11.92
CA CYS A 351 -9.12 13.13 11.72
C CYS A 351 -9.73 11.72 11.69
N PRO A 352 -9.96 11.07 12.86
CA PRO A 352 -10.48 9.72 12.92
C PRO A 352 -11.89 9.61 12.32
N ILE A 353 -12.10 8.70 11.37
CA ILE A 353 -13.33 8.65 10.56
C ILE A 353 -14.58 8.26 11.36
N HIS A 354 -14.44 7.56 12.49
CA HIS A 354 -15.57 7.15 13.33
C HIS A 354 -16.18 8.31 14.14
N ALA A 355 -15.35 9.25 14.59
CA ALA A 355 -15.78 10.44 15.36
C ALA A 355 -15.94 11.70 14.49
N CYS A 356 -15.08 11.88 13.48
CA CYS A 356 -14.94 13.12 12.73
C CYS A 356 -15.28 12.97 11.24
N HIS A 357 -15.76 14.07 10.65
CA HIS A 357 -15.93 14.22 9.20
C HIS A 357 -14.94 15.27 8.70
N CYS A 358 -14.06 14.89 7.77
CA CYS A 358 -13.20 15.84 7.10
C CYS A 358 -14.01 16.69 6.11
N THR A 359 -13.85 18.02 6.19
CA THR A 359 -14.57 19.00 5.37
C THR A 359 -13.67 19.78 4.41
N GLU A 360 -12.35 19.71 4.60
CA GLU A 360 -11.34 20.30 3.72
C GLU A 360 -10.10 19.41 3.68
N GLU A 361 -9.57 19.14 2.49
CA GLU A 361 -8.36 18.34 2.27
C GLU A 361 -7.22 19.22 1.71
N GLY A 362 -5.98 18.80 1.92
CA GLY A 362 -4.80 19.37 1.27
C GLY A 362 -3.52 18.81 1.88
N GLY A 363 -2.34 19.32 1.49
CA GLY A 363 -1.09 18.80 2.07
C GLY A 363 -1.00 19.03 3.58
N LEU A 364 -0.38 18.10 4.30
CA LEU A 364 -0.33 18.07 5.76
C LEU A 364 0.20 19.38 6.38
N ILE A 365 -0.48 19.85 7.42
CA ILE A 365 0.03 20.92 8.31
C ILE A 365 0.67 20.22 9.50
N GLU A 366 1.95 20.50 9.75
CA GLU A 366 2.67 19.93 10.88
C GLU A 366 1.96 20.30 12.20
N PRO A 367 1.61 19.31 13.05
CA PRO A 367 0.96 19.58 14.33
C PRO A 367 1.91 20.29 15.30
N PRO A 368 1.38 21.06 16.27
CA PRO A 368 2.21 21.62 17.33
C PRO A 368 3.04 20.53 18.05
N PRO A 369 4.26 20.86 18.53
CA PRO A 369 5.11 19.93 19.26
C PRO A 369 4.39 19.31 20.47
N ARG A 370 4.72 18.05 20.79
CA ARG A 370 4.17 17.40 21.99
C ARG A 370 4.84 17.94 23.26
N VAL A 371 4.04 18.17 24.30
CA VAL A 371 4.54 18.42 25.66
C VAL A 371 4.81 17.06 26.31
N LYS A 372 6.08 16.81 26.67
CA LYS A 372 6.50 15.51 27.25
C LYS A 372 5.72 15.20 28.52
N GLY A 373 5.26 13.95 28.66
CA GLY A 373 4.52 13.47 29.83
C GLY A 373 3.09 14.03 29.96
N VAL A 374 2.56 14.73 28.95
CA VAL A 374 1.17 15.22 28.93
C VAL A 374 0.35 14.43 27.92
N SER A 375 -0.80 13.94 28.37
CA SER A 375 -1.81 13.27 27.54
C SER A 375 -3.21 13.69 28.00
N GLY A 376 -4.24 13.12 27.39
CA GLY A 376 -5.63 13.40 27.71
C GLY A 376 -6.51 12.18 27.50
N LYS A 377 -7.61 12.12 28.25
CA LYS A 377 -8.70 11.14 28.10
C LYS A 377 -10.04 11.90 28.06
N PRO A 378 -11.09 11.35 27.44
CA PRO A 378 -12.40 11.99 27.45
C PRO A 378 -12.98 12.12 28.86
N VAL A 379 -13.80 13.15 29.05
CA VAL A 379 -14.66 13.29 30.24
C VAL A 379 -15.78 12.23 30.16
N GLY A 380 -15.82 11.35 31.15
CA GLY A 380 -16.72 10.19 31.16
C GLY A 380 -16.12 8.94 30.47
N ASN A 381 -16.98 7.99 30.09
CA ASN A 381 -16.56 6.68 29.59
C ASN A 381 -17.06 6.41 28.16
N HIS A 382 -16.65 7.27 27.23
CA HIS A 382 -16.92 7.13 25.79
C HIS A 382 -15.61 6.98 25.00
N ASN A 383 -15.66 6.42 23.78
CA ASN A 383 -14.50 6.43 22.89
C ASN A 383 -14.41 7.80 22.20
N ASP A 384 -13.27 8.46 22.32
CA ASP A 384 -12.97 9.74 21.68
C ASP A 384 -12.08 9.58 20.43
N GLU A 385 -11.80 8.34 20.02
CA GLU A 385 -10.82 8.01 18.98
C GLU A 385 -9.44 8.67 19.21
N LYS A 386 -9.04 8.79 20.49
CA LYS A 386 -7.79 9.42 20.96
C LYS A 386 -7.68 10.92 20.68
N LEU A 387 -8.77 11.61 20.34
CA LEU A 387 -8.77 13.05 20.12
C LEU A 387 -8.24 13.83 21.34
N CYS A 388 -8.64 13.48 22.56
CA CYS A 388 -8.13 14.10 23.79
C CYS A 388 -6.64 13.83 24.00
N ALA A 389 -6.16 12.62 23.68
CA ALA A 389 -4.74 12.30 23.77
C ALA A 389 -3.91 13.14 22.78
N PHE A 390 -4.39 13.27 21.53
CA PHE A 390 -3.74 14.10 20.51
C PHE A 390 -3.74 15.59 20.86
N ALA A 391 -4.87 16.09 21.37
CA ALA A 391 -5.12 17.49 21.71
C ALA A 391 -4.34 17.93 22.97
N CYS A 392 -4.55 17.23 24.10
CA CYS A 392 -3.96 17.60 25.38
C CYS A 392 -2.43 17.49 25.36
N SER A 393 -1.86 16.52 24.64
CA SER A 393 -0.40 16.43 24.46
C SER A 393 0.19 17.61 23.68
N ARG A 394 -0.63 18.51 23.11
CA ARG A 394 -0.22 19.67 22.28
C ARG A 394 -0.69 21.00 22.87
N ALA A 395 -0.80 21.05 24.20
CA ALA A 395 -1.18 22.22 24.99
C ALA A 395 -2.58 22.80 24.68
N TRP A 396 -3.46 22.03 24.03
CA TRP A 396 -4.87 22.38 23.86
C TRP A 396 -5.75 21.27 24.46
N CYS A 397 -6.16 21.44 25.71
CA CYS A 397 -6.92 20.44 26.46
C CYS A 397 -8.25 21.05 26.95
N PRO A 398 -9.35 20.92 26.17
CA PRO A 398 -10.65 21.51 26.53
C PRO A 398 -11.26 20.77 27.73
N ALA A 399 -11.34 21.43 28.89
CA ALA A 399 -11.73 20.80 30.17
C ALA A 399 -13.19 20.32 30.25
N ASP A 400 -14.03 20.74 29.33
CA ASP A 400 -15.41 20.29 29.14
C ASP A 400 -15.51 18.94 28.38
N ALA A 401 -14.49 18.60 27.59
CA ALA A 401 -14.44 17.36 26.81
C ALA A 401 -13.32 16.39 27.23
N CYS A 402 -12.23 16.89 27.82
CA CYS A 402 -11.02 16.12 28.15
C CYS A 402 -10.52 16.36 29.59
N GLU A 403 -10.09 15.29 30.24
CA GLU A 403 -9.32 15.32 31.48
C GLU A 403 -7.82 15.17 31.14
N SER A 404 -6.99 16.12 31.58
CA SER A 404 -5.52 16.05 31.43
C SER A 404 -4.94 14.92 32.26
N VAL A 405 -4.01 14.16 31.67
CA VAL A 405 -3.25 13.10 32.34
C VAL A 405 -1.77 13.47 32.28
N HIS A 406 -1.15 13.60 33.44
CA HIS A 406 0.29 13.76 33.55
C HIS A 406 0.92 12.42 33.92
N ALA A 407 1.91 11.97 33.14
CA ALA A 407 2.74 10.86 33.53
C ALA A 407 3.58 11.26 34.74
N THR A 408 3.36 10.60 35.88
CA THR A 408 4.36 10.54 36.95
C THR A 408 5.52 9.72 36.43
N GLU A 409 6.76 10.19 36.62
CA GLU A 409 7.98 9.48 36.21
C GLU A 409 8.06 8.10 36.88
N ASP A 410 7.58 7.05 36.20
CA ASP A 410 7.94 5.64 36.40
C ASP A 410 7.22 4.73 35.36
N ASN A 411 7.99 4.05 34.51
CA ASN A 411 7.62 2.97 33.56
C ASN A 411 7.27 3.28 32.08
N ASP A 412 7.86 4.31 31.46
CA ASP A 412 7.93 4.36 29.99
C ASP A 412 9.19 3.63 29.49
N ASN A 413 9.04 2.34 29.14
CA ASN A 413 10.00 1.58 28.30
C ASN A 413 9.55 1.63 26.82
N ASP A 414 8.99 2.76 26.40
CA ASP A 414 8.62 3.01 25.01
C ASP A 414 9.88 3.39 24.20
N ASN A 415 10.66 2.37 23.84
CA ASN A 415 11.70 2.48 22.82
C ASN A 415 11.08 2.59 21.42
N ASP A 416 10.39 3.70 21.16
CA ASP A 416 10.23 4.21 19.80
C ASP A 416 11.59 4.83 19.39
N GLU A 417 12.53 3.99 18.97
CA GLU A 417 13.80 4.45 18.38
C GLU A 417 13.51 5.18 17.07
N GLU A 418 13.64 6.50 17.09
CA GLU A 418 13.78 7.30 15.87
C GLU A 418 15.02 6.80 15.09
N PRO A 419 14.94 6.59 13.76
CA PRO A 419 16.11 6.24 12.98
C PRO A 419 17.08 7.43 12.93
N GLU A 420 18.22 7.32 13.61
CA GLU A 420 19.26 8.34 13.65
C GLU A 420 19.65 8.84 12.25
N THR A 421 19.36 10.11 11.95
CA THR A 421 19.91 10.78 10.77
C THR A 421 21.38 11.11 11.01
N ASN A 422 22.27 10.20 10.63
CA ASN A 422 23.72 10.46 10.58
C ASN A 422 24.11 11.42 9.43
N PRO A 423 24.80 12.54 9.72
CA PRO A 423 25.50 13.31 8.71
C PRO A 423 27.02 13.05 8.78
N SER A 424 27.58 12.50 7.69
CA SER A 424 29.02 12.55 7.37
C SER A 424 29.19 12.44 5.86
#